data_AF-A0A946PJ24-F1
#
_entry.id   AF-A0A946PJ24-F1
#
_cell.length_a   1.000
_cell.length_b   1.000
_cell.length_c   1.000
_cell.angle_alpha   90.00
_cell.angle_beta   90.00
_cell.angle_gamma   90.00
#
_symmetry.space_group_name_H-M   'P 1'
#
loop_
_entity.id
_entity.type
_entity.pdbx_description
1 polymer ?
#
loop_
_entity_poly.entity_id
_entity_poly.type
_entity_poly.pdbx_seq_one_letter_code
_entity_poly.pdbx_strand_id
1 'polypeptide(L)'
;MVKPYFISATLVPAFYFIVGVIFTFVPEIPSADLKLPHEKIKIPLLFTQEIGVFFIIFSILFRQIYNISKEVYLLMNNTFKFVLLLAALISPYLYCYTKAPQLLIIFGINICFIVLLQYEKLRAKNNYEKSTDTLYG
;
A
#
# COMPACT_ATOMS: atom_id res chain seq x y z
N MET A 1 -0.24 6.50 29.60
CA MET A 1 -0.25 5.37 28.62
C MET A 1 0.62 5.72 27.42
N VAL A 2 1.65 4.92 27.13
CA VAL A 2 2.43 5.05 25.89
C VAL A 2 1.55 4.57 24.74
N LYS A 3 1.08 5.48 23.88
CA LYS A 3 0.24 5.11 22.73
C LYS A 3 1.05 4.16 21.82
N PRO A 4 0.53 2.96 21.48
CA PRO A 4 1.26 2.00 20.66
C PRO A 4 1.66 2.62 19.33
N TYR A 5 2.91 2.40 18.93
CA TYR A 5 3.43 2.79 17.63
C TYR A 5 3.10 1.68 16.62
N PHE A 6 2.54 2.06 15.47
CA PHE A 6 2.20 1.14 14.39
C PHE A 6 3.26 1.32 13.31
N ILE A 7 4.07 0.29 13.12
CA ILE A 7 5.14 0.23 12.12
C ILE A 7 4.52 0.29 10.72
N SER A 8 3.36 -0.35 10.52
CA SER A 8 2.66 -0.30 9.24
C SER A 8 2.28 1.12 8.81
N ALA A 9 1.98 2.01 9.76
CA ALA A 9 1.68 3.42 9.51
C ALA A 9 2.87 4.23 8.97
N THR A 10 4.09 3.70 9.04
CA THR A 10 5.28 4.31 8.45
C THR A 10 5.74 3.53 7.22
N LEU A 11 5.79 2.21 7.31
CA LEU A 11 6.40 1.37 6.29
C LEU A 11 5.52 1.23 5.05
N VAL A 12 4.20 1.08 5.21
CA VAL A 12 3.26 0.96 4.09
C VAL A 12 3.22 2.27 3.26
N PRO A 13 3.06 3.46 3.88
CA PRO A 13 3.17 4.72 3.14
C PRO A 13 4.52 4.91 2.45
N ALA A 14 5.62 4.65 3.14
CA ALA A 14 6.95 4.86 2.57
C ALA A 14 7.16 4.02 1.31
N PHE A 15 6.73 2.75 1.34
CA PHE A 15 6.77 1.87 0.17
C PHE A 15 5.96 2.43 -1.01
N TYR A 16 4.68 2.78 -0.79
CA TYR A 16 3.85 3.30 -1.87
C TYR A 16 4.24 4.70 -2.35
N PHE A 17 4.87 5.49 -1.49
CA PHE A 17 5.46 6.77 -1.90
C PHE A 17 6.59 6.55 -2.91
N ILE A 18 7.52 5.63 -2.61
CA ILE A 18 8.63 5.29 -3.51
C ILE A 18 8.09 4.73 -4.83
N VAL A 19 7.14 3.80 -4.78
CA VAL A 19 6.48 3.25 -5.97
C VAL A 19 5.83 4.37 -6.79
N GLY A 20 5.10 5.28 -6.14
CA GLY A 20 4.48 6.41 -6.81
C GLY A 20 5.48 7.35 -7.50
N VAL A 21 6.58 7.68 -6.82
CA VAL A 21 7.68 8.50 -7.39
C VAL A 21 8.28 7.83 -8.61
N ILE A 22 8.54 6.51 -8.57
CA ILE A 22 9.08 5.76 -9.71
C ILE A 22 8.12 5.85 -10.90
N PHE A 23 6.82 5.62 -10.70
CA PHE A 23 5.83 5.67 -11.78
C PHE A 23 5.64 7.07 -12.35
N THR A 24 5.77 8.12 -11.54
CA THR A 24 5.63 9.50 -12.02
C THR A 24 6.85 9.99 -12.81
N PHE A 25 8.07 9.72 -12.34
CA PHE A 25 9.29 10.29 -12.92
C PHE A 25 10.05 9.34 -13.85
N VAL A 26 9.88 8.03 -13.68
CA VAL A 26 10.51 6.99 -14.51
C VAL A 26 9.44 5.99 -14.98
N PRO A 27 8.37 6.44 -15.68
CA PRO A 27 7.36 5.54 -16.22
C PRO A 27 7.97 4.61 -17.28
N GLU A 28 7.98 3.32 -17.00
CA GLU A 28 8.33 2.31 -18.00
C GLU A 28 7.12 2.03 -18.90
N ILE A 29 7.30 2.21 -20.21
CA ILE A 29 6.28 1.86 -21.21
C ILE A 29 6.41 0.36 -21.53
N PRO A 30 5.32 -0.42 -21.54
CA PRO A 30 5.35 -1.81 -21.98
C PRO A 30 5.99 -1.92 -23.37
N SER A 31 6.91 -2.87 -23.56
CA SER A 31 7.63 -3.04 -24.83
C SER A 31 6.71 -3.32 -26.03
N ALA A 32 5.49 -3.79 -25.77
CA ALA A 32 4.43 -3.95 -26.77
C ALA A 32 3.93 -2.60 -27.34
N ASP A 33 3.90 -1.54 -26.53
CA ASP A 33 3.43 -0.21 -26.92
C ASP A 33 4.49 0.60 -27.69
N LEU A 34 5.76 0.19 -27.64
CA LEU A 34 6.85 0.78 -28.43
C LEU A 34 6.67 0.60 -29.95
N LYS A 35 5.79 -0.30 -30.38
CA LYS A 35 5.43 -0.50 -31.79
C LYS A 35 4.44 0.54 -32.32
N LEU A 36 3.87 1.36 -31.45
CA LEU A 36 2.92 2.40 -31.83
C LEU A 36 3.65 3.65 -32.35
N PRO A 37 3.02 4.43 -33.25
CA PRO A 37 3.53 5.76 -33.63
C PRO A 37 3.81 6.61 -32.38
N HIS A 38 4.89 7.40 -32.40
CA HIS A 38 5.32 8.20 -31.24
C HIS A 38 4.21 9.05 -30.60
N GLU A 39 3.27 9.56 -31.39
CA GLU A 39 2.11 10.33 -30.86
C GLU A 39 1.17 9.49 -29.99
N LYS A 40 1.04 8.19 -30.27
CA LYS A 40 0.17 7.27 -29.52
C LYS A 40 0.84 6.71 -28.26
N ILE A 41 2.18 6.75 -28.18
CA ILE A 41 2.97 6.34 -27.01
C ILE A 41 2.74 7.30 -25.82
N LYS A 42 2.37 8.55 -26.08
CA LYS A 42 2.14 9.57 -25.05
C LYS A 42 0.98 9.23 -24.10
N ILE A 43 -0.03 8.49 -24.59
CA ILE A 43 -1.21 8.14 -23.78
C ILE A 43 -0.87 7.08 -22.71
N PRO A 44 -0.26 5.91 -23.04
CA PRO A 44 0.23 4.96 -22.04
C PRO A 44 1.18 5.56 -21.00
N LEU A 45 2.04 6.49 -21.45
CA LEU A 45 2.98 7.20 -20.57
C LEU A 45 2.24 8.05 -19.53
N LEU A 46 1.32 8.91 -19.97
CA LEU A 46 0.50 9.76 -19.08
C LEU A 46 -0.30 8.91 -18.09
N PHE A 47 -0.88 7.79 -18.54
CA PHE A 47 -1.62 6.89 -17.68
C PHE A 47 -0.74 6.27 -16.57
N THR A 48 0.49 5.89 -16.91
CA THR A 48 1.47 5.36 -15.94
C THR A 48 1.86 6.42 -14.92
N GLN A 49 2.04 7.67 -15.36
CA GLN A 49 2.34 8.80 -14.48
C GLN A 49 1.18 9.13 -13.54
N GLU A 50 -0.06 9.10 -14.04
CA GLU A 50 -1.28 9.30 -13.25
C GLU A 50 -1.38 8.25 -12.13
N ILE A 51 -1.13 6.98 -12.44
CA ILE A 51 -1.06 5.91 -11.43
C ILE A 51 -0.02 6.25 -10.35
N GLY A 52 1.15 6.74 -10.74
CA GLY A 52 2.19 7.17 -9.80
C GLY A 52 1.72 8.30 -8.87
N VAL A 53 1.05 9.31 -9.42
CA VAL A 53 0.47 10.41 -8.64
C VAL A 53 -0.57 9.90 -7.65
N PHE A 54 -1.44 8.96 -8.06
CA PHE A 54 -2.40 8.33 -7.15
C PHE A 54 -1.71 7.63 -5.98
N PHE A 55 -0.63 6.87 -6.21
CA PHE A 55 0.12 6.22 -5.13
C PHE A 55 0.74 7.22 -4.15
N ILE A 56 1.28 8.34 -4.65
CA ILE A 56 1.82 9.41 -3.80
C ILE A 56 0.71 10.00 -2.91
N ILE A 57 -0.44 10.35 -3.50
CA ILE A 57 -1.59 10.90 -2.77
C ILE A 57 -2.06 9.92 -1.70
N PHE A 58 -2.27 8.65 -2.05
CA PHE A 58 -2.70 7.62 -1.11
C PHE A 58 -1.71 7.42 0.04
N SER A 59 -0.41 7.44 -0.25
CA SER A 59 0.64 7.34 0.78
C SER A 59 0.56 8.49 1.79
N ILE A 60 0.45 9.73 1.30
CA ILE A 60 0.33 10.93 2.16
C ILE A 60 -0.94 10.85 3.01
N LEU A 61 -2.08 10.52 2.41
CA LEU A 61 -3.36 10.40 3.12
C LEU A 61 -3.30 9.33 4.21
N PHE A 62 -2.73 8.17 3.92
CA PHE A 62 -2.59 7.09 4.90
C PHE A 62 -1.74 7.54 6.10
N ARG A 63 -0.63 8.25 5.84
CA ARG A 63 0.21 8.81 6.91
C ARG A 63 -0.52 9.89 7.71
N GLN A 64 -1.29 10.75 7.04
CA GLN A 64 -2.08 11.78 7.69
C GLN A 64 -3.16 11.19 8.61
N ILE A 65 -3.87 10.15 8.17
CA ILE A 65 -4.88 9.45 8.99
C ILE A 65 -4.25 8.96 10.30
N TYR A 66 -3.07 8.33 10.25
CA TYR A 66 -2.36 7.90 11.44
C TYR A 66 -1.94 9.05 12.35
N ASN A 67 -1.43 10.15 11.78
CA ASN A 67 -0.99 11.32 12.53
C ASN A 67 -2.17 12.03 13.22
N ILE A 68 -3.37 12.02 12.61
CA ILE A 68 -4.59 12.63 13.17
C ILE A 68 -5.17 11.72 14.26
N SER A 69 -5.40 10.44 13.97
CA SER A 69 -5.98 9.52 14.95
C SER A 69 -5.56 8.07 14.72
N LYS A 70 -4.91 7.51 15.76
CA LYS A 70 -4.58 6.08 15.82
C LYS A 70 -5.81 5.17 15.86
N GLU A 71 -6.93 5.68 16.38
CA GLU A 71 -8.19 4.92 16.44
C GLU A 71 -8.85 4.83 15.07
N VAL A 72 -8.89 5.94 14.33
CA VAL A 72 -9.38 5.95 12.93
C VAL A 72 -8.50 5.06 12.06
N TYR A 73 -7.18 5.11 12.26
CA TYR A 73 -6.25 4.22 11.60
C TYR A 73 -6.57 2.73 11.85
N LEU A 74 -6.83 2.35 13.10
CA LEU A 74 -7.22 0.99 13.47
C LEU A 74 -8.60 0.59 12.92
N LEU A 75 -9.56 1.53 12.90
CA LEU A 75 -10.88 1.32 12.33
C LEU A 75 -10.78 1.02 10.82
N MET A 76 -9.94 1.77 10.12
CA MET A 76 -9.67 1.60 8.68
C MET A 76 -8.79 0.40 8.34
N ASN A 77 -8.26 -0.33 9.34
CA ASN A 77 -7.37 -1.47 9.12
C ASN A 77 -7.93 -2.52 8.16
N ASN A 78 -9.23 -2.82 8.25
CA ASN A 78 -9.87 -3.78 7.33
C ASN A 78 -9.90 -3.25 5.89
N THR A 79 -10.22 -1.97 5.71
CA THR A 79 -10.20 -1.30 4.41
C THR A 79 -8.79 -1.32 3.83
N PHE A 80 -7.77 -1.02 4.63
CA PHE A 80 -6.39 -1.05 4.17
C PHE A 80 -5.95 -2.46 3.75
N LYS A 81 -6.24 -3.49 4.54
CA LYS A 81 -5.97 -4.88 4.14
C LYS A 81 -6.69 -5.26 2.85
N PHE A 82 -7.93 -4.81 2.66
CA PHE A 82 -8.69 -5.08 1.44
C PHE A 82 -8.04 -4.44 0.21
N VAL A 83 -7.63 -3.16 0.31
CA VAL A 83 -6.90 -2.47 -0.78
C VAL A 83 -5.58 -3.18 -1.09
N LEU A 84 -4.80 -3.55 -0.07
CA LEU A 84 -3.56 -4.30 -0.24
C LEU A 84 -3.80 -5.67 -0.88
N LEU A 85 -4.89 -6.35 -0.54
CA LEU A 85 -5.26 -7.64 -1.11
C LEU A 85 -5.60 -7.49 -2.60
N LEU A 86 -6.36 -6.46 -2.98
CA LEU A 86 -6.64 -6.17 -4.38
C LEU A 86 -5.34 -5.89 -5.17
N ALA A 87 -4.46 -5.07 -4.61
CA ALA A 87 -3.14 -4.79 -5.22
C ALA A 87 -2.27 -6.06 -5.31
N ALA A 88 -2.32 -6.94 -4.30
CA ALA A 88 -1.65 -8.22 -4.32
C ALA A 88 -2.21 -9.12 -5.44
N LEU A 89 -3.52 -9.26 -5.59
CA LEU A 89 -4.14 -10.13 -6.60
C LEU A 89 -3.87 -9.68 -8.05
N ILE A 90 -3.74 -8.38 -8.29
CA ILE A 90 -3.39 -7.84 -9.62
C ILE A 90 -1.97 -8.26 -10.02
N SER A 91 -1.05 -8.36 -9.07
CA SER A 91 0.37 -8.65 -9.33
C SER A 91 0.65 -9.99 -10.04
N PRO A 92 0.15 -11.16 -9.56
CA PRO A 92 0.32 -12.43 -10.26
C PRO A 92 -0.44 -12.48 -11.59
N TYR A 93 -1.60 -11.81 -11.70
CA TYR A 93 -2.30 -11.67 -12.96
C TYR A 93 -1.41 -10.97 -14.00
N LEU A 94 -0.86 -9.80 -13.67
CA LEU A 94 0.05 -9.07 -14.57
C LEU A 94 1.34 -9.83 -14.86
N TYR A 95 1.85 -10.62 -13.90
CA TYR A 95 3.04 -11.45 -14.11
C TYR A 95 2.82 -12.50 -15.20
N CYS A 96 1.62 -13.09 -15.29
CA CYS A 96 1.31 -14.06 -16.34
C CYS A 96 1.49 -13.48 -17.75
N TYR A 97 1.22 -12.18 -17.93
CA TYR A 97 1.33 -11.49 -19.23
C TYR A 97 2.70 -10.86 -19.47
N THR A 98 3.32 -10.26 -18.45
CA THR A 98 4.55 -9.46 -18.60
C THR A 98 5.82 -10.25 -18.27
N LYS A 99 5.71 -11.32 -17.48
CA LYS A 99 6.83 -12.09 -16.91
C LYS A 99 7.82 -11.24 -16.11
N ALA A 100 7.43 -10.05 -15.66
CA ALA A 100 8.29 -9.15 -14.89
C ALA A 100 8.44 -9.65 -13.44
N PRO A 101 9.64 -10.08 -13.00
CA PRO A 101 9.83 -10.67 -11.67
C PRO A 101 9.54 -9.69 -10.53
N GLN A 102 9.63 -8.38 -10.77
CA GLN A 102 9.28 -7.36 -9.77
C GLN A 102 7.82 -7.49 -9.28
N LEU A 103 6.91 -8.00 -10.12
CA LEU A 103 5.50 -8.20 -9.74
C LEU A 103 5.34 -9.27 -8.66
N LEU A 104 6.16 -10.33 -8.69
CA LEU A 104 6.16 -11.35 -7.62
C LEU A 104 6.72 -10.80 -6.31
N ILE A 105 7.70 -9.90 -6.40
CA ILE A 105 8.25 -9.20 -5.22
C ILE A 105 7.18 -8.28 -4.61
N ILE A 106 6.50 -7.47 -5.43
CA ILE A 106 5.41 -6.59 -5.00
C ILE A 106 4.28 -7.41 -4.37
N PHE A 107 3.92 -8.55 -4.97
CA PHE A 107 2.96 -9.49 -4.39
C PHE A 107 3.38 -9.90 -2.96
N GLY A 108 4.61 -10.40 -2.78
CA GLY A 108 5.12 -10.82 -1.48
C GLY A 108 5.10 -9.70 -0.44
N ILE A 109 5.54 -8.49 -0.82
CA ILE A 109 5.54 -7.30 0.05
C ILE A 109 4.11 -6.96 0.50
N ASN A 110 3.14 -6.96 -0.41
CA ASN A 110 1.74 -6.68 -0.07
C ASN A 110 1.17 -7.71 0.92
N ILE A 111 1.48 -9.00 0.74
CA ILE A 111 1.10 -10.04 1.71
C ILE A 111 1.73 -9.78 3.09
N CYS A 112 3.02 -9.44 3.14
CA CYS A 112 3.68 -9.07 4.38
C CYS A 112 3.01 -7.87 5.07
N PHE A 113 2.59 -6.85 4.32
CA PHE A 113 1.88 -5.69 4.87
C PHE A 113 0.50 -6.05 5.42
N ILE A 114 -0.24 -6.94 4.76
CA ILE A 114 -1.53 -7.43 5.25
C ILE A 114 -1.35 -8.15 6.59
N VAL A 115 -0.34 -9.02 6.69
CA VAL A 115 -0.02 -9.72 7.94
C VAL A 115 0.39 -8.74 9.04
N LEU A 116 1.21 -7.75 8.72
CA LEU A 116 1.61 -6.70 9.66
C LEU A 116 0.41 -5.91 10.19
N LEU A 117 -0.50 -5.49 9.31
CA LEU A 117 -1.74 -4.80 9.70
C LEU A 117 -2.63 -5.68 10.58
N GLN A 118 -2.73 -6.97 10.27
CA GLN A 118 -3.51 -7.92 11.09
C GLN A 118 -2.89 -8.10 12.48
N TYR A 119 -1.57 -8.26 12.55
CA TYR A 119 -0.83 -8.38 13.80
C TYR A 119 -1.03 -7.16 14.71
N GLU A 120 -0.89 -5.95 14.15
CA GLU A 120 -1.05 -4.71 14.91
C GLU A 120 -2.47 -4.49 15.42
N LYS A 121 -3.49 -4.90 14.64
CA LYS A 121 -4.89 -4.86 15.09
C LYS A 121 -5.14 -5.79 16.26
N LEU A 122 -4.64 -7.04 16.19
CA LEU A 122 -4.76 -8.00 17.29
C LEU A 122 -4.04 -7.54 18.55
N ARG A 123 -2.81 -7.02 18.40
CA ARG A 123 -2.05 -6.45 19.51
C ARG A 123 -2.79 -5.27 20.17
N ALA A 124 -3.40 -4.39 19.38
CA ALA A 124 -4.17 -3.27 19.90
C ALA A 124 -5.40 -3.75 20.69
N LYS A 125 -6.11 -4.77 20.19
CA LYS A 125 -7.26 -5.36 20.88
C LYS A 125 -6.86 -5.98 22.23
N ASN A 126 -5.81 -6.80 22.26
CA ASN A 126 -5.37 -7.47 23.49
C ASN A 126 -4.93 -6.47 24.58
N ASN A 127 -4.30 -5.36 24.19
CA ASN A 127 -3.90 -4.32 25.14
C ASN A 127 -5.10 -3.59 25.74
N TYR A 128 -6.19 -3.44 24.99
CA TYR A 128 -7.42 -2.84 25.48
C TYR A 128 -8.11 -3.75 26.50
N GLU A 129 -8.29 -5.04 26.18
CA GLU A 129 -8.89 -6.04 27.08
C GLU A 129 -8.10 -6.16 28.40
N LYS A 130 -6.77 -6.25 28.32
CA LYS A 130 -5.90 -6.28 29.50
C LYS A 130 -6.05 -5.03 30.39
N SER A 131 -6.28 -3.86 29.79
CA SER A 131 -6.46 -2.62 30.54
C SER A 131 -7.81 -2.56 31.26
N THR A 132 -8.85 -3.15 30.70
CA THR A 132 -10.17 -3.21 31.34
C THR A 132 -10.20 -4.21 32.49
N ASP A 133 -9.53 -5.35 32.35
CA ASP A 133 -9.46 -6.36 33.41
C ASP A 133 -8.75 -5.83 34.67
N THR A 134 -7.72 -4.99 34.52
CA THR A 134 -7.01 -4.36 35.65
C THR A 134 -7.76 -3.20 36.31
N LEU A 135 -8.81 -2.67 35.68
CA LEU A 135 -9.57 -1.53 36.22
C LEU A 135 -10.78 -1.99 37.05
N TYR A 136 -11.24 -3.22 36.84
CA TYR A 136 -12.44 -3.78 37.46
C TYR A 136 -12.18 -5.05 38.30
N GLY A 137 -10.92 -5.47 38.45
CA GLY A 137 -10.48 -6.55 39.35
C GLY A 137 -9.65 -6.02 40.51
#